data_AF-A0A7V9NG55-F1
#
_entry.id   AF-A0A7V9NG55-F1
#
_cell.length_a   1.000
_cell.length_b   1.000
_cell.length_c   1.000
_cell.angle_alpha   90.00
_cell.angle_beta   90.00
_cell.angle_gamma   90.00
#
_symmetry.space_group_name_H-M   'P 1'
#
loop_
_entity.id
_entity.type
_entity.pdbx_description
1 polymer ?
#
loop_
_entity_poly.entity_id
_entity_poly.type
_entity_poly.pdbx_seq_one_letter_code
_entity_poly.pdbx_strand_id
1 'polypeptide(L)'
;AGVPLTYPGAGDTVVLIRGNEAETDAPAHLDWERLAGLGGTLVCHAGARQIAGITRALVAHGRPPDESAVLVYRATTPAQHTIDGTLAHIAGLAIADTPALLVVGRVAGLREHLRWFDTRPLFGRRIVVTRAREQAADLIDRLEALGAETVAMPTIRVVDVEDPGPLDGACDVAGGFDWMVFTSANGVEHFMRRYLARHDIRHLHGVRICAIGPSTAAAVERYGIRVDFIPPEFRGEGVAEVFSAGGGAAGKRFLLPRAEAARELLGEELRKAGAEVLEVVAYRTVPDTAQEGPDVYRMLLDRTIDAVTFTSASTVRNFVGLLGEEQAVDLLRLTVVAAIGPVTAQAAQELGIAATIVPEHYTIPALVDALVMHFQAHAGRLRERR
;
A
#
# COMPACT_ATOMS: atom_id res chain seq x y z
N ALA A 1 -20.73 -1.67 2.04
CA ALA A 1 -21.77 -1.75 3.10
C ALA A 1 -22.42 -3.14 3.28
N GLY A 2 -22.45 -4.03 2.28
CA GLY A 2 -23.19 -5.30 2.40
C GLY A 2 -24.71 -5.12 2.31
N VAL A 3 -25.17 -4.03 1.70
CA VAL A 3 -26.59 -3.78 1.39
C VAL A 3 -26.72 -3.85 -0.13
N PRO A 4 -27.45 -4.83 -0.70
CA PRO A 4 -27.68 -4.89 -2.13
C PRO A 4 -28.73 -3.85 -2.57
N LEU A 5 -28.72 -3.45 -3.83
CA LEU A 5 -29.76 -2.57 -4.39
C LEU A 5 -31.04 -3.36 -4.74
N THR A 6 -30.87 -4.62 -5.15
CA THR A 6 -31.94 -5.56 -5.48
C THR A 6 -31.68 -6.90 -4.80
N TYR A 7 -32.74 -7.62 -4.47
CA TYR A 7 -32.64 -8.99 -3.96
C TYR A 7 -33.96 -9.74 -4.21
N PRO A 8 -33.94 -11.06 -4.45
CA PRO A 8 -35.18 -11.84 -4.59
C PRO A 8 -36.14 -11.61 -3.42
N GLY A 9 -37.37 -11.19 -3.71
CA GLY A 9 -38.39 -10.90 -2.69
C GLY A 9 -38.28 -9.54 -1.99
N ALA A 10 -37.35 -8.68 -2.41
CA ALA A 10 -37.23 -7.29 -1.93
C ALA A 10 -37.99 -6.26 -2.78
N GLY A 11 -38.71 -6.70 -3.82
CA GLY A 11 -39.46 -5.87 -4.76
C GLY A 11 -38.76 -5.74 -6.12
N ASP A 12 -39.52 -5.33 -7.13
CA ASP A 12 -39.07 -5.25 -8.53
C ASP A 12 -38.58 -3.85 -8.94
N THR A 13 -38.61 -2.89 -8.01
CA THR A 13 -38.30 -1.48 -8.26
C THR A 13 -37.10 -1.04 -7.43
N VAL A 14 -36.18 -0.30 -8.07
CA VAL A 14 -35.13 0.49 -7.41
C VAL A 14 -35.29 1.93 -7.82
N VAL A 15 -35.43 2.81 -6.84
CA VAL A 15 -35.49 4.26 -7.05
C VAL A 15 -34.21 4.91 -6.54
N LEU A 16 -33.48 5.55 -7.45
CA LEU A 16 -32.32 6.38 -7.10
C LEU A 16 -32.75 7.84 -7.07
N ILE A 17 -32.78 8.42 -5.87
CA ILE A 17 -33.11 9.82 -5.66
C ILE A 17 -31.81 10.62 -5.59
N ARG A 18 -31.67 11.57 -6.50
CA ARG A 18 -30.55 12.51 -6.48
C ARG A 18 -30.52 13.22 -5.12
N GLY A 19 -29.35 13.14 -4.51
CA GLY A 19 -29.06 13.91 -3.32
C GLY A 19 -28.77 15.37 -3.56
N ASN A 20 -29.06 16.19 -2.57
CA ASN A 20 -28.55 17.55 -2.50
C ASN A 20 -27.64 17.66 -1.28
N GLU A 21 -26.34 17.86 -1.49
CA GLU A 21 -25.37 17.99 -0.39
C GLU A 21 -25.59 19.29 0.42
N ALA A 22 -26.41 20.21 -0.07
CA ALA A 22 -26.76 21.42 0.66
C ALA A 22 -27.69 21.11 1.85
N GLU A 23 -27.28 21.66 2.99
CA GLU A 23 -27.92 21.80 4.31
C GLU A 23 -29.29 22.54 4.27
N THR A 24 -30.18 22.12 3.36
CA THR A 24 -31.52 22.69 3.16
C THR A 24 -32.57 21.80 3.81
N ASP A 25 -33.58 22.43 4.42
CA ASP A 25 -34.70 21.70 5.02
C ASP A 25 -35.70 21.16 3.99
N ALA A 26 -35.63 21.67 2.74
CA ALA A 26 -36.53 21.29 1.69
C ALA A 26 -36.08 19.96 1.05
N PRO A 27 -36.88 18.89 1.13
CA PRO A 27 -36.65 17.72 0.29
C PRO A 27 -36.74 18.13 -1.18
N ALA A 28 -36.10 17.37 -2.08
CA ALA A 28 -36.28 17.58 -3.51
C ALA A 28 -37.77 17.63 -3.86
N HIS A 29 -38.16 18.53 -4.78
CA HIS A 29 -39.53 18.63 -5.29
C HIS A 29 -39.90 17.34 -6.05
N LEU A 30 -40.29 16.33 -5.31
CA LEU A 30 -40.64 14.99 -5.76
C LEU A 30 -42.05 14.67 -5.28
N ASP A 31 -42.74 13.84 -6.06
CA ASP A 31 -44.03 13.27 -5.69
C ASP A 31 -43.81 12.12 -4.69
N TRP A 32 -43.69 12.47 -3.41
CA TRP A 32 -43.42 11.53 -2.32
C TRP A 32 -44.53 10.50 -2.13
N GLU A 33 -45.77 10.84 -2.50
CA GLU A 33 -46.90 9.92 -2.48
C GLU A 33 -46.68 8.78 -3.49
N ARG A 34 -46.36 9.12 -4.75
CA ARG A 34 -46.03 8.11 -5.76
C ARG A 34 -44.78 7.31 -5.39
N LEU A 35 -43.75 7.95 -4.86
CA LEU A 35 -42.51 7.28 -4.47
C LEU A 35 -42.71 6.28 -3.32
N ALA A 36 -43.55 6.61 -2.34
CA ALA A 36 -43.92 5.69 -1.26
C ALA A 36 -44.70 4.48 -1.80
N GLY A 37 -45.57 4.70 -2.79
CA GLY A 37 -46.42 3.66 -3.39
C GLY A 37 -45.71 2.68 -4.35
N LEU A 38 -44.54 3.03 -4.90
CA LEU A 38 -43.79 2.15 -5.82
C LEU A 38 -43.29 0.85 -5.16
N GLY A 39 -43.16 0.82 -3.83
CA GLY A 39 -42.54 -0.27 -3.09
C GLY A 39 -41.07 -0.50 -3.50
N GLY A 40 -40.47 -1.59 -3.00
CA GLY A 40 -39.10 -1.94 -3.33
C GLY A 40 -38.05 -1.08 -2.63
N THR A 41 -36.89 -0.92 -3.28
CA THR A 41 -35.72 -0.26 -2.70
C THR A 41 -35.67 1.21 -3.08
N LEU A 42 -35.51 2.08 -2.09
CA LEU A 42 -35.25 3.51 -2.31
C LEU A 42 -33.85 3.85 -1.82
N VAL A 43 -33.08 4.55 -2.64
CA VAL A 43 -31.74 5.03 -2.28
C VAL A 43 -31.66 6.53 -2.50
N CYS A 44 -31.17 7.25 -1.49
CA CYS A 44 -30.98 8.69 -1.56
C CYS A 44 -29.64 9.08 -0.95
N HIS A 45 -28.85 9.90 -1.63
CA HIS A 45 -27.70 10.56 -1.01
C HIS A 45 -28.19 11.84 -0.31
N ALA A 46 -27.98 12.06 0.98
CA ALA A 46 -28.60 13.22 1.65
C ALA A 46 -27.86 13.61 2.92
N GLY A 47 -27.95 14.89 3.28
CA GLY A 47 -27.55 15.38 4.60
C GLY A 47 -28.56 15.02 5.69
N ALA A 48 -28.17 15.14 6.96
CA ALA A 48 -28.99 14.74 8.10
C ALA A 48 -30.40 15.38 8.13
N ARG A 49 -30.52 16.69 7.85
CA ARG A 49 -31.81 17.40 7.84
C ARG A 49 -32.75 16.90 6.73
N GLN A 50 -32.19 16.62 5.55
CA GLN A 50 -32.94 16.07 4.43
C GLN A 50 -33.38 14.63 4.69
N ILE A 51 -32.52 13.80 5.29
CA ILE A 51 -32.87 12.44 5.71
C ILE A 51 -34.12 12.48 6.59
N ALA A 52 -34.18 13.40 7.57
CA ALA A 52 -35.36 13.58 8.42
C ALA A 52 -36.62 14.04 7.66
N GLY A 53 -36.47 14.85 6.59
CA GLY A 53 -37.58 15.21 5.70
C GLY A 53 -38.09 14.01 4.88
N ILE A 54 -37.15 13.27 4.28
CA ILE A 54 -37.42 12.12 3.41
C ILE A 54 -38.12 11.01 4.20
N THR A 55 -37.60 10.62 5.36
CA THR A 55 -38.19 9.53 6.15
C THR A 55 -39.59 9.89 6.66
N ARG A 56 -39.81 11.13 7.09
CA ARG A 56 -41.16 11.61 7.47
C ARG A 56 -42.13 11.58 6.31
N ALA A 57 -41.73 12.02 5.11
CA ALA A 57 -42.57 11.99 3.93
C ALA A 57 -42.94 10.56 3.53
N LEU A 58 -41.97 9.64 3.52
CA LEU A 58 -42.21 8.23 3.19
C LEU A 58 -43.20 7.57 4.15
N VAL A 59 -43.07 7.81 5.47
CA VAL A 59 -44.01 7.29 6.47
C VAL A 59 -45.40 7.93 6.33
N ALA A 60 -45.47 9.25 6.14
CA ALA A 60 -46.73 9.96 5.97
C ALA A 60 -47.53 9.49 4.74
N HIS A 61 -46.85 9.02 3.70
CA HIS A 61 -47.45 8.48 2.49
C HIS A 61 -47.53 6.95 2.45
N GLY A 62 -47.41 6.28 3.60
CA GLY A 62 -47.82 4.88 3.76
C GLY A 62 -46.72 3.83 3.73
N ARG A 63 -45.42 4.20 3.71
CA ARG A 63 -44.36 3.21 3.97
C ARG A 63 -44.37 2.78 5.44
N PRO A 64 -44.18 1.48 5.76
CA PRO A 64 -44.20 1.00 7.13
C PRO A 64 -43.10 1.66 8.00
N PRO A 65 -43.42 2.19 9.19
CA PRO A 65 -42.42 2.81 10.08
C PRO A 65 -41.30 1.85 10.53
N ASP A 66 -41.60 0.56 10.63
CA ASP A 66 -40.70 -0.52 11.01
C ASP A 66 -39.87 -1.07 9.84
N GLU A 67 -40.08 -0.56 8.63
CA GLU A 67 -39.32 -0.95 7.46
C GLU A 67 -37.82 -0.70 7.65
N SER A 68 -36.99 -1.66 7.26
CA SER A 68 -35.54 -1.55 7.42
C SER A 68 -34.96 -0.38 6.62
N ALA A 69 -34.03 0.34 7.26
CA ALA A 69 -33.29 1.43 6.65
C ALA A 69 -31.83 1.41 7.11
N VAL A 70 -30.92 1.85 6.24
CA VAL A 70 -29.49 1.93 6.51
C VAL A 70 -28.95 3.28 6.05
N LEU A 71 -28.06 3.88 6.84
CA LEU A 71 -27.20 5.00 6.42
C LEU A 71 -25.79 4.49 6.16
N VAL A 72 -25.25 4.80 4.99
CA VAL A 72 -23.86 4.49 4.63
C VAL A 72 -23.10 5.80 4.39
N TYR A 73 -22.14 6.08 5.28
CA TYR A 73 -21.22 7.20 5.14
C TYR A 73 -19.92 6.72 4.50
N ARG A 74 -19.30 7.59 3.67
CA ARG A 74 -18.00 7.33 3.02
C ARG A 74 -17.95 5.93 2.39
N ALA A 75 -19.01 5.56 1.69
CA ALA A 75 -19.19 4.23 1.10
C ALA A 75 -17.95 3.84 0.29
N THR A 76 -17.59 2.55 0.31
CA THR A 76 -16.43 1.98 -0.41
C THR A 76 -15.05 2.41 0.07
N THR A 77 -14.95 3.24 1.11
CA THR A 77 -13.67 3.61 1.73
C THR A 77 -13.39 2.82 3.01
N PRO A 78 -12.13 2.67 3.46
CA PRO A 78 -11.81 2.13 4.78
C PRO A 78 -12.47 2.90 5.94
N ALA A 79 -12.80 4.17 5.74
CA ALA A 79 -13.52 5.01 6.69
C ALA A 79 -15.06 4.86 6.60
N GLN A 80 -15.58 3.86 5.87
CA GLN A 80 -17.02 3.65 5.76
C GLN A 80 -17.63 3.39 7.13
N HIS A 81 -18.65 4.18 7.47
CA HIS A 81 -19.46 3.96 8.65
C HIS A 81 -20.88 3.61 8.20
N THR A 82 -21.46 2.58 8.80
CA THR A 82 -22.79 2.09 8.41
C THR A 82 -23.66 1.95 9.65
N ILE A 83 -24.82 2.57 9.60
CA ILE A 83 -25.79 2.60 10.70
C ILE A 83 -27.05 1.91 10.23
N ASP A 84 -27.45 0.88 10.96
CA ASP A 84 -28.66 0.10 10.75
C ASP A 84 -29.81 0.68 11.59
N GLY A 85 -31.03 0.64 11.06
CA GLY A 85 -32.22 1.11 11.78
C GLY A 85 -33.52 0.84 11.04
N THR A 86 -34.57 1.52 11.48
CA THR A 86 -35.90 1.49 10.85
C THR A 86 -36.23 2.85 10.26
N LEU A 87 -37.14 2.89 9.29
CA LEU A 87 -37.56 4.12 8.64
C LEU A 87 -38.00 5.20 9.64
N ALA A 88 -38.66 4.81 10.73
CA ALA A 88 -39.07 5.70 11.81
C ALA A 88 -37.91 6.34 12.59
N HIS A 89 -36.80 5.61 12.80
CA HIS A 89 -35.75 6.01 13.75
C HIS A 89 -34.44 6.42 13.07
N ILE A 90 -34.19 5.99 11.83
CA ILE A 90 -32.88 6.12 11.17
C ILE A 90 -32.41 7.57 11.05
N ALA A 91 -33.35 8.52 10.91
CA ALA A 91 -33.03 9.95 10.85
C ALA A 91 -32.42 10.49 12.15
N GLY A 92 -32.84 9.97 13.31
CA GLY A 92 -32.28 10.35 14.61
C GLY A 92 -30.86 9.81 14.85
N LEU A 93 -30.42 8.86 14.01
CA LEU A 93 -29.07 8.29 14.04
C LEU A 93 -28.14 8.94 13.00
N ALA A 94 -28.63 9.93 12.24
CA ALA A 94 -27.82 10.59 11.22
C ALA A 94 -26.71 11.45 11.86
N ILE A 95 -25.53 11.46 11.24
CA ILE A 95 -24.40 12.27 11.67
C ILE A 95 -24.58 13.67 11.09
N ALA A 96 -24.58 14.69 11.96
CA ALA A 96 -24.67 16.08 11.54
C ALA A 96 -23.54 16.45 10.56
N ASP A 97 -23.83 17.36 9.64
CA ASP A 97 -22.88 17.91 8.66
C ASP A 97 -22.15 16.87 7.79
N THR A 98 -22.65 15.63 7.72
CA THR A 98 -22.04 14.55 6.93
C THR A 98 -23.10 13.92 6.03
N PRO A 99 -22.97 13.98 4.69
CA PRO A 99 -23.90 13.31 3.80
C PRO A 99 -23.75 11.79 3.87
N ALA A 100 -24.87 11.07 3.76
CA ALA A 100 -24.93 9.62 3.74
C ALA A 100 -25.77 9.12 2.57
N LEU A 101 -25.51 7.89 2.14
CA LEU A 101 -26.46 7.11 1.35
C LEU A 101 -27.48 6.50 2.31
N LEU A 102 -28.71 7.01 2.28
CA LEU A 102 -29.88 6.38 2.86
C LEU A 102 -30.39 5.29 1.92
N VAL A 103 -30.51 4.06 2.41
CA VAL A 103 -31.14 2.93 1.72
C VAL A 103 -32.34 2.47 2.54
N VAL A 104 -33.52 2.48 1.95
CA VAL A 104 -34.79 2.06 2.57
C VAL A 104 -35.38 0.89 1.81
N GLY A 105 -35.83 -0.12 2.55
CA GLY A 105 -36.50 -1.29 2.00
C GLY A 105 -35.95 -2.59 2.56
N ARG A 106 -36.55 -3.72 2.16
CA ARG A 106 -36.18 -5.06 2.66
C ARG A 106 -34.69 -5.38 2.49
N VAL A 107 -34.04 -4.84 1.45
CA VAL A 107 -32.60 -5.02 1.22
C VAL A 107 -31.72 -4.48 2.35
N ALA A 108 -32.17 -3.43 3.06
CA ALA A 108 -31.43 -2.85 4.18
C ALA A 108 -31.28 -3.85 5.32
N GLY A 109 -32.33 -4.64 5.61
CA GLY A 109 -32.30 -5.70 6.62
C GLY A 109 -31.44 -6.91 6.25
N LEU A 110 -31.07 -7.09 4.97
CA LEU A 110 -30.19 -8.19 4.55
C LEU A 110 -28.73 -7.95 4.96
N ARG A 111 -28.38 -6.73 5.38
CA ARG A 111 -27.02 -6.36 5.75
C ARG A 111 -26.43 -7.28 6.79
N GLU A 112 -27.20 -7.67 7.80
CA GLU A 112 -26.75 -8.59 8.85
C GLU A 112 -26.12 -9.87 8.29
N HIS A 113 -26.66 -10.36 7.16
CA HIS A 113 -26.24 -11.61 6.52
C HIS A 113 -25.25 -11.40 5.37
N LEU A 114 -25.27 -10.22 4.73
CA LEU A 114 -24.47 -9.91 3.54
C LEU A 114 -23.28 -8.99 3.82
N ARG A 115 -22.98 -8.74 5.09
CA ARG A 115 -21.89 -7.87 5.53
C ARG A 115 -20.50 -8.48 5.25
N TRP A 116 -19.85 -8.01 4.18
CA TRP A 116 -18.51 -8.46 3.80
C TRP A 116 -17.42 -7.39 3.86
N PHE A 117 -17.79 -6.10 3.76
CA PHE A 117 -16.80 -5.01 3.55
C PHE A 117 -16.22 -4.50 4.87
N ASP A 118 -17.09 -4.14 5.80
CA ASP A 118 -16.74 -3.58 7.11
C ASP A 118 -16.59 -4.66 8.20
N THR A 119 -16.44 -5.92 7.79
CA THR A 119 -16.08 -7.10 8.60
C THR A 119 -14.67 -7.59 8.30
N ARG A 120 -13.97 -6.97 7.34
CA ARG A 120 -12.60 -7.36 7.01
C ARG A 120 -11.66 -7.15 8.21
N PRO A 121 -10.62 -7.98 8.36
CA PRO A 121 -9.82 -8.03 9.59
C PRO A 121 -9.12 -6.72 9.98
N LEU A 122 -8.74 -5.91 8.99
CA LEU A 122 -8.08 -4.62 9.18
C LEU A 122 -8.99 -3.44 8.81
N PHE A 123 -10.30 -3.66 8.73
CA PHE A 123 -11.23 -2.62 8.31
C PHE A 123 -11.10 -1.34 9.15
N GLY A 124 -10.86 -0.22 8.47
CA GLY A 124 -10.71 1.10 9.08
C GLY A 124 -9.39 1.34 9.82
N ARG A 125 -8.45 0.38 9.77
CA ARG A 125 -7.11 0.56 10.34
C ARG A 125 -6.25 1.36 9.41
N ARG A 126 -5.62 2.41 9.92
CA ARG A 126 -4.70 3.24 9.15
C ARG A 126 -3.26 2.81 9.41
N ILE A 127 -2.59 2.34 8.37
CA ILE A 127 -1.27 1.70 8.47
C ILE A 127 -0.26 2.42 7.59
N VAL A 128 0.82 2.91 8.20
CA VAL A 128 1.92 3.54 7.48
C VAL A 128 2.83 2.49 6.85
N VAL A 129 3.11 2.67 5.56
CA VAL A 129 4.04 1.84 4.80
C VAL A 129 5.30 2.64 4.46
N THR A 130 6.42 2.27 5.10
CA THR A 130 7.68 3.04 5.04
C THR A 130 8.62 2.65 3.89
N ARG A 131 8.23 1.63 3.13
CA ARG A 131 9.01 1.09 2.01
C ARG A 131 8.95 2.03 0.81
N ALA A 132 10.01 2.02 -0.02
CA ALA A 132 10.03 2.74 -1.30
C ALA A 132 8.78 2.43 -2.15
N ARG A 133 8.22 3.46 -2.77
CA ARG A 133 6.91 3.41 -3.47
C ARG A 133 6.80 2.25 -4.46
N GLU A 134 7.83 2.04 -5.27
CA GLU A 134 7.91 0.99 -6.30
C GLU A 134 7.89 -0.44 -5.73
N GLN A 135 8.26 -0.59 -4.46
CA GLN A 135 8.35 -1.89 -3.78
C GLN A 135 7.27 -2.07 -2.71
N ALA A 136 6.44 -1.04 -2.49
CA ALA A 136 5.38 -1.04 -1.48
C ALA A 136 4.08 -1.71 -1.97
N ALA A 137 3.89 -1.85 -3.28
CA ALA A 137 2.64 -2.31 -3.90
C ALA A 137 2.12 -3.64 -3.30
N ASP A 138 2.93 -4.70 -3.22
CA ASP A 138 2.49 -5.99 -2.68
C ASP A 138 2.03 -5.90 -1.20
N LEU A 139 2.70 -5.07 -0.38
CA LEU A 139 2.26 -4.86 1.01
C LEU A 139 0.99 -4.03 1.07
N ILE A 140 0.89 -2.96 0.28
CA ILE A 140 -0.29 -2.10 0.20
C ILE A 140 -1.52 -2.91 -0.23
N ASP A 141 -1.42 -3.63 -1.34
CA ASP A 141 -2.52 -4.43 -1.91
C ASP A 141 -3.04 -5.45 -0.90
N ARG A 142 -2.15 -6.13 -0.17
CA ARG A 142 -2.53 -7.09 0.87
C ARG A 142 -3.25 -6.43 2.05
N LEU A 143 -2.77 -5.28 2.51
CA LEU A 143 -3.40 -4.55 3.62
C LEU A 143 -4.78 -4.01 3.22
N GLU A 144 -4.90 -3.43 2.01
CA GLU A 144 -6.16 -2.86 1.50
C GLU A 144 -7.20 -3.94 1.16
N ALA A 145 -6.76 -5.10 0.66
CA ALA A 145 -7.61 -6.28 0.49
C ALA A 145 -8.26 -6.71 1.82
N LEU A 146 -7.56 -6.49 2.94
CA LEU A 146 -8.03 -6.76 4.30
C LEU A 146 -8.74 -5.56 4.95
N GLY A 147 -8.99 -4.48 4.20
CA GLY A 147 -9.80 -3.33 4.61
C GLY A 147 -9.03 -2.19 5.28
N ALA A 148 -7.70 -2.26 5.34
CA ALA A 148 -6.89 -1.18 5.88
C ALA A 148 -6.89 0.05 4.94
N GLU A 149 -6.66 1.23 5.53
CA GLU A 149 -6.24 2.44 4.84
C GLU A 149 -4.71 2.50 4.88
N THR A 150 -4.05 2.47 3.73
CA THR A 150 -2.59 2.55 3.69
C THR A 150 -2.12 3.99 3.51
N VAL A 151 -1.11 4.38 4.30
CA VAL A 151 -0.49 5.70 4.22
C VAL A 151 0.95 5.50 3.78
N ALA A 152 1.22 5.76 2.50
CA ALA A 152 2.58 5.64 1.98
C ALA A 152 3.46 6.76 2.57
N MET A 153 4.54 6.36 3.23
CA MET A 153 5.61 7.26 3.68
C MET A 153 6.96 6.66 3.29
N PRO A 154 7.30 6.61 1.99
CA PRO A 154 8.62 6.19 1.56
C PRO A 154 9.66 6.98 2.34
N THR A 155 10.65 6.31 2.90
CA THR A 155 11.70 6.99 3.69
C THR A 155 12.91 7.35 2.83
N ILE A 156 12.90 6.89 1.58
CA ILE A 156 13.93 7.14 0.56
C ILE A 156 13.26 7.32 -0.80
N ARG A 157 13.92 8.10 -1.66
CA ARG A 157 13.66 8.13 -3.10
C ARG A 157 14.85 7.62 -3.86
N VAL A 158 14.55 6.87 -4.90
CA VAL A 158 15.51 6.45 -5.91
C VAL A 158 15.49 7.54 -6.98
N VAL A 159 16.62 8.18 -7.21
CA VAL A 159 16.76 9.28 -8.16
C VAL A 159 17.89 8.99 -9.13
N ASP A 160 17.85 9.64 -10.29
CA ASP A 160 18.95 9.57 -11.25
C ASP A 160 20.23 10.18 -10.67
N VAL A 161 21.36 9.79 -11.24
CA VAL A 161 22.66 10.41 -10.97
C VAL A 161 22.68 11.88 -11.42
N GLU A 162 23.39 12.73 -10.69
CA GLU A 162 23.55 14.15 -11.06
C GLU A 162 24.31 14.31 -12.38
N ASP A 163 25.38 13.56 -12.55
CA ASP A 163 26.13 13.47 -13.79
C ASP A 163 25.84 12.12 -14.48
N PRO A 164 25.03 12.10 -15.55
CA PRO A 164 24.77 10.88 -16.31
C PRO A 164 25.92 10.51 -17.25
N GLY A 165 26.96 11.33 -17.42
CA GLY A 165 28.05 11.11 -18.37
C GLY A 165 28.73 9.73 -18.25
N PRO A 166 29.14 9.29 -17.05
CA PRO A 166 29.68 7.95 -16.85
C PRO A 166 28.70 6.83 -17.21
N LEU A 167 27.42 7.00 -16.86
CA LEU A 167 26.36 6.03 -17.18
C LEU A 167 26.09 5.96 -18.68
N ASP A 168 26.13 7.10 -19.37
CA ASP A 168 26.02 7.19 -20.82
C ASP A 168 27.18 6.49 -21.51
N GLY A 169 28.41 6.75 -21.07
CA GLY A 169 29.59 6.08 -21.58
C GLY A 169 29.51 4.56 -21.41
N ALA A 170 29.06 4.09 -20.24
CA ALA A 170 28.83 2.68 -19.99
C ALA A 170 27.73 2.09 -20.89
N CYS A 171 26.64 2.82 -21.14
CA CYS A 171 25.59 2.41 -22.09
C CYS A 171 26.15 2.28 -23.51
N ASP A 172 26.98 3.23 -23.95
CA ASP A 172 27.53 3.26 -25.31
C ASP A 172 28.48 2.09 -25.59
N VAL A 173 29.13 1.53 -24.57
CA VAL A 173 30.01 0.36 -24.69
C VAL A 173 29.41 -0.95 -24.16
N ALA A 174 28.15 -0.95 -23.71
CA ALA A 174 27.54 -2.08 -22.99
C ALA A 174 27.55 -3.40 -23.78
N GLY A 175 27.37 -3.33 -25.11
CA GLY A 175 27.41 -4.50 -26.00
C GLY A 175 28.79 -5.16 -26.12
N GLY A 176 29.85 -4.53 -25.60
CA GLY A 176 31.19 -5.11 -25.56
C GLY A 176 31.45 -6.01 -24.36
N PHE A 177 30.64 -5.99 -23.32
CA PHE A 177 30.92 -6.76 -22.11
C PHE A 177 30.55 -8.24 -22.29
N ASP A 178 31.29 -9.13 -21.62
CA ASP A 178 30.91 -10.55 -21.56
C ASP A 178 29.74 -10.74 -20.59
N TRP A 179 29.73 -9.95 -19.51
CA TRP A 179 28.75 -10.02 -18.45
C TRP A 179 28.24 -8.65 -18.02
N MET A 180 26.95 -8.59 -17.73
CA MET A 180 26.31 -7.49 -17.00
C MET A 180 25.74 -8.04 -15.70
N VAL A 181 26.11 -7.44 -14.57
CA VAL A 181 25.73 -7.94 -13.24
C VAL A 181 24.88 -6.91 -12.52
N PHE A 182 23.64 -7.28 -12.21
CA PHE A 182 22.70 -6.44 -11.47
C PHE A 182 22.51 -6.94 -10.05
N THR A 183 22.76 -6.05 -9.09
CA THR A 183 22.61 -6.32 -7.65
C THR A 183 21.27 -5.87 -7.09
N SER A 184 20.52 -5.05 -7.82
CA SER A 184 19.19 -4.58 -7.42
C SER A 184 18.29 -4.38 -8.63
N ALA A 185 16.98 -4.55 -8.43
CA ALA A 185 15.97 -4.21 -9.43
C ALA A 185 16.05 -2.73 -9.87
N ASN A 186 16.43 -1.83 -8.96
CA ASN A 186 16.62 -0.41 -9.29
C ASN A 186 17.80 -0.21 -10.25
N GLY A 187 18.89 -0.95 -10.07
CA GLY A 187 20.03 -0.93 -10.99
C GLY A 187 19.62 -1.35 -12.39
N VAL A 188 18.75 -2.36 -12.50
CA VAL A 188 18.16 -2.78 -13.78
C VAL A 188 17.34 -1.65 -14.39
N GLU A 189 16.38 -1.10 -13.65
CA GLU A 189 15.45 -0.08 -14.17
C GLU A 189 16.19 1.16 -14.67
N HIS A 190 17.08 1.74 -13.85
CA HIS A 190 17.78 2.96 -14.23
C HIS A 190 18.75 2.74 -15.39
N PHE A 191 19.49 1.62 -15.39
CA PHE A 191 20.37 1.29 -16.49
C PHE A 191 19.60 1.04 -17.78
N MET A 192 18.58 0.18 -17.76
CA MET A 192 17.80 -0.19 -18.95
C MET A 192 17.03 0.99 -19.51
N ARG A 193 16.40 1.82 -18.66
CA ARG A 193 15.74 3.06 -19.09
C ARG A 193 16.71 3.99 -19.80
N ARG A 194 17.92 4.16 -19.25
CA ARG A 194 18.94 5.02 -19.87
C ARG A 194 19.49 4.40 -21.15
N TYR A 195 19.73 3.10 -21.17
CA TYR A 195 20.21 2.35 -22.32
C TYR A 195 19.24 2.43 -23.49
N LEU A 196 17.96 2.14 -23.26
CA LEU A 196 16.91 2.15 -24.29
C LEU A 196 16.60 3.55 -24.85
N ALA A 197 16.91 4.60 -24.10
CA ALA A 197 16.84 5.96 -24.61
C ALA A 197 17.95 6.28 -25.64
N ARG A 198 18.98 5.44 -25.74
CA ARG A 198 20.18 5.65 -26.57
C ARG A 198 20.39 4.56 -27.61
N HIS A 199 20.02 3.33 -27.29
CA HIS A 199 20.37 2.11 -28.02
C HIS A 199 19.19 1.17 -28.14
N ASP A 200 19.19 0.37 -29.19
CA ASP A 200 18.27 -0.76 -29.33
C ASP A 200 18.71 -1.92 -28.43
N ILE A 201 17.77 -2.59 -27.75
CA ILE A 201 18.07 -3.71 -26.85
C ILE A 201 18.85 -4.84 -27.53
N ARG A 202 18.69 -5.02 -28.85
CA ARG A 202 19.42 -6.01 -29.65
C ARG A 202 20.93 -5.78 -29.67
N HIS A 203 21.40 -4.58 -29.35
CA HIS A 203 22.83 -4.30 -29.22
C HIS A 203 23.49 -5.06 -28.06
N LEU A 204 22.70 -5.53 -27.07
CA LEU A 204 23.19 -6.41 -25.99
C LEU A 204 23.35 -7.87 -26.42
N HIS A 205 23.24 -8.20 -27.71
CA HIS A 205 23.48 -9.57 -28.20
C HIS A 205 24.85 -10.10 -27.72
N GLY A 206 24.86 -11.30 -27.17
CA GLY A 206 26.07 -11.95 -26.67
C GLY A 206 26.51 -11.53 -25.26
N VAL A 207 25.94 -10.47 -24.69
CA VAL A 207 26.17 -10.09 -23.28
C VAL A 207 25.36 -11.01 -22.38
N ARG A 208 26.01 -11.68 -21.43
CA ARG A 208 25.33 -12.53 -20.45
C ARG A 208 24.87 -11.72 -19.24
N ILE A 209 23.70 -12.05 -18.70
CA ILE A 209 23.12 -11.32 -17.57
C ILE A 209 23.17 -12.16 -16.29
N CYS A 210 23.74 -11.58 -15.24
CA CYS A 210 23.68 -12.10 -13.89
C CYS A 210 22.78 -11.21 -13.02
N ALA A 211 21.80 -11.80 -12.35
CA ALA A 211 20.97 -11.12 -11.37
C ALA A 211 21.20 -11.74 -10.00
N ILE A 212 21.55 -10.92 -8.99
CA ILE A 212 21.90 -11.42 -7.65
C ILE A 212 20.75 -12.17 -6.96
N GLY A 213 19.50 -11.92 -7.34
CA GLY A 213 18.35 -12.62 -6.76
C GLY A 213 17.07 -12.56 -7.60
N PRO A 214 16.00 -13.25 -7.17
CA PRO A 214 14.79 -13.46 -7.97
C PRO A 214 14.06 -12.17 -8.33
N SER A 215 14.03 -11.19 -7.42
CA SER A 215 13.40 -9.89 -7.68
C SER A 215 14.16 -9.08 -8.74
N THR A 216 15.49 -9.13 -8.73
CA THR A 216 16.33 -8.51 -9.76
C THR A 216 16.18 -9.24 -11.09
N ALA A 217 16.09 -10.57 -11.08
CA ALA A 217 15.86 -11.36 -12.28
C ALA A 217 14.51 -11.03 -12.93
N ALA A 218 13.45 -10.99 -12.14
CA ALA A 218 12.12 -10.58 -12.59
C ALA A 218 12.12 -9.14 -13.17
N ALA A 219 12.97 -8.24 -12.68
CA ALA A 219 13.11 -6.90 -13.24
C ALA A 219 13.76 -6.92 -14.64
N VAL A 220 14.81 -7.74 -14.83
CA VAL A 220 15.45 -7.92 -16.15
C VAL A 220 14.47 -8.53 -17.16
N GLU A 221 13.72 -9.55 -16.73
CA GLU A 221 12.78 -10.29 -17.59
C GLU A 221 11.64 -9.43 -18.14
N ARG A 222 11.26 -8.33 -17.47
CA ARG A 222 10.27 -7.36 -17.97
C ARG A 222 10.70 -6.68 -19.27
N TYR A 223 12.00 -6.59 -19.53
CA TYR A 223 12.54 -6.06 -20.78
C TYR A 223 12.68 -7.14 -21.86
N GLY A 224 12.18 -8.36 -21.62
CA GLY A 224 12.27 -9.48 -22.55
C GLY A 224 13.65 -10.15 -22.60
N ILE A 225 14.55 -9.83 -21.66
CA ILE A 225 15.87 -10.45 -21.54
C ILE A 225 15.82 -11.60 -20.53
N ARG A 226 16.37 -12.76 -20.89
CA ARG A 226 16.51 -13.89 -19.96
C ARG A 226 17.77 -13.73 -19.12
N VAL A 227 17.68 -14.03 -17.83
CA VAL A 227 18.85 -14.06 -16.95
C VAL A 227 19.61 -15.37 -17.16
N ASP A 228 20.92 -15.28 -17.43
CA ASP A 228 21.79 -16.44 -17.62
C ASP A 228 22.18 -17.10 -16.29
N PHE A 229 22.30 -16.30 -15.23
CA PHE A 229 22.77 -16.77 -13.95
C PHE A 229 22.15 -16.04 -12.76
N ILE A 230 21.71 -16.82 -11.77
CA ILE A 230 21.27 -16.35 -10.46
C ILE A 230 22.07 -17.16 -9.41
N PRO A 231 22.88 -16.51 -8.57
CA PRO A 231 23.68 -17.22 -7.58
C PRO A 231 22.77 -17.83 -6.49
N PRO A 232 23.15 -18.99 -5.93
CA PRO A 232 22.39 -19.65 -4.87
C PRO A 232 22.39 -18.86 -3.56
N GLU A 233 23.41 -18.04 -3.30
CA GLU A 233 23.49 -17.14 -2.14
C GLU A 233 23.37 -15.67 -2.55
N PHE A 234 22.43 -14.96 -1.91
CA PHE A 234 22.04 -13.58 -2.23
C PHE A 234 23.00 -12.50 -1.69
N ARG A 235 24.30 -12.79 -1.55
CA ARG A 235 25.31 -11.86 -1.02
C ARG A 235 26.45 -11.69 -2.02
N GLY A 236 26.93 -10.46 -2.19
CA GLY A 236 27.96 -10.11 -3.18
C GLY A 236 29.26 -10.92 -3.06
N GLU A 237 29.56 -11.43 -1.87
CA GLU A 237 30.70 -12.30 -1.57
C GLU A 237 30.61 -13.65 -2.32
N GLY A 238 29.45 -14.31 -2.30
CA GLY A 238 29.26 -15.61 -2.96
C GLY A 238 29.26 -15.52 -4.49
N VAL A 239 29.02 -14.35 -5.06
CA VAL A 239 28.91 -14.18 -6.53
C VAL A 239 30.28 -14.19 -7.19
N ALA A 240 31.26 -13.51 -6.60
CA ALA A 240 32.63 -13.53 -7.10
C ALA A 240 33.26 -14.92 -6.93
N GLU A 241 32.97 -15.61 -5.83
CA GLU A 241 33.40 -17.00 -5.63
C GLU A 241 32.82 -17.94 -6.69
N VAL A 242 31.54 -17.78 -7.07
CA VAL A 242 30.94 -18.62 -8.12
C VAL A 242 31.55 -18.35 -9.49
N PHE A 243 31.83 -17.08 -9.84
CA PHE A 243 32.53 -16.77 -11.10
C PHE A 243 33.99 -17.25 -11.10
N SER A 244 34.64 -17.28 -9.93
CA SER A 244 36.02 -17.73 -9.75
C SER A 244 36.14 -19.27 -9.77
N ALA A 245 35.25 -19.99 -9.07
CA ALA A 245 35.26 -21.44 -8.97
C ALA A 245 34.95 -22.15 -10.31
N GLY A 246 34.21 -21.49 -11.20
CA GLY A 246 33.93 -21.98 -12.55
C GLY A 246 35.01 -21.67 -13.59
N GLY A 247 36.13 -21.02 -13.21
CA GLY A 247 37.18 -20.59 -14.16
C GLY A 247 36.71 -19.53 -15.18
N GLY A 248 35.62 -18.82 -14.88
CA GLY A 248 34.89 -18.00 -15.85
C GLY A 248 35.09 -16.48 -15.75
N ALA A 249 35.81 -15.98 -14.74
CA ALA A 249 36.02 -14.54 -14.54
C ALA A 249 37.27 -13.99 -15.24
N ALA A 250 38.35 -14.78 -15.29
CA ALA A 250 39.64 -14.31 -15.78
C ALA A 250 39.59 -13.91 -17.26
N GLY A 251 40.07 -12.70 -17.58
CA GLY A 251 40.09 -12.15 -18.94
C GLY A 251 38.72 -11.77 -19.50
N LYS A 252 37.67 -11.80 -18.67
CA LYS A 252 36.31 -11.41 -19.05
C LYS A 252 35.99 -9.99 -18.61
N ARG A 253 35.16 -9.31 -19.40
CA ARG A 253 34.71 -7.95 -19.14
C ARG A 253 33.35 -7.92 -18.47
N PHE A 254 33.27 -7.27 -17.32
CA PHE A 254 32.05 -7.14 -16.52
C PHE A 254 31.61 -5.67 -16.43
N LEU A 255 30.32 -5.44 -16.66
CA LEU A 255 29.64 -4.17 -16.40
C LEU A 255 28.73 -4.30 -15.19
N LEU A 256 28.94 -3.44 -14.19
CA LEU A 256 28.21 -3.43 -12.92
C LEU A 256 27.48 -2.09 -12.74
N PRO A 257 26.21 -1.98 -13.16
CA PRO A 257 25.34 -0.86 -12.80
C PRO A 257 24.91 -0.99 -11.34
N ARG A 258 25.27 -0.01 -10.52
CA ARG A 258 25.12 -0.07 -9.04
C ARG A 258 24.57 1.23 -8.45
N ALA A 259 24.15 1.13 -7.18
CA ALA A 259 23.84 2.32 -6.37
C ALA A 259 25.10 3.13 -6.08
N GLU A 260 24.95 4.44 -5.90
CA GLU A 260 26.03 5.32 -5.43
C GLU A 260 26.63 4.80 -4.11
N ALA A 261 25.76 4.51 -3.13
CA ALA A 261 26.14 4.08 -1.80
C ALA A 261 26.49 2.58 -1.66
N ALA A 262 26.55 1.80 -2.75
CA ALA A 262 26.87 0.37 -2.65
C ALA A 262 28.33 0.15 -2.18
N ARG A 263 28.64 -1.02 -1.63
CA ARG A 263 30.04 -1.38 -1.30
C ARG A 263 30.72 -1.93 -2.55
N GLU A 264 31.99 -1.56 -2.78
CA GLU A 264 32.78 -1.98 -3.96
C GLU A 264 33.25 -3.44 -3.93
N LEU A 265 32.91 -4.19 -2.88
CA LEU A 265 33.32 -5.57 -2.64
C LEU A 265 33.19 -6.49 -3.88
N LEU A 266 32.05 -6.49 -4.58
CA LEU A 266 31.85 -7.37 -5.73
C LEU A 266 32.83 -7.04 -6.89
N GLY A 267 33.03 -5.75 -7.16
CA GLY A 267 33.96 -5.32 -8.20
C GLY A 267 35.40 -5.64 -7.85
N GLU A 268 35.79 -5.44 -6.59
CA GLU A 268 37.11 -5.81 -6.07
C GLU A 268 37.37 -7.32 -6.20
N GLU A 269 36.44 -8.18 -5.79
CA GLU A 269 36.61 -9.62 -5.86
C GLU A 269 36.67 -10.14 -7.32
N LEU A 270 35.86 -9.59 -8.23
CA LEU A 270 35.95 -9.92 -9.66
C LEU A 270 37.31 -9.49 -10.26
N ARG A 271 37.83 -8.31 -9.89
CA ARG A 271 39.18 -7.87 -10.29
C ARG A 271 40.27 -8.79 -9.74
N LYS A 272 40.16 -9.24 -8.48
CA LYS A 272 41.08 -10.23 -7.88
C LYS A 272 41.05 -11.57 -8.62
N ALA A 273 39.89 -11.95 -9.16
CA ALA A 273 39.72 -13.12 -10.00
C ALA A 273 40.22 -12.94 -11.46
N GLY A 274 40.83 -11.80 -11.78
CA GLY A 274 41.42 -11.52 -13.10
C GLY A 274 40.44 -10.97 -14.14
N ALA A 275 39.27 -10.49 -13.73
CA ALA A 275 38.31 -9.86 -14.61
C ALA A 275 38.60 -8.36 -14.84
N GLU A 276 38.19 -7.85 -16.00
CA GLU A 276 38.11 -6.41 -16.26
C GLU A 276 36.73 -5.92 -15.84
N VAL A 277 36.65 -4.98 -14.89
CA VAL A 277 35.37 -4.57 -14.28
C VAL A 277 35.15 -3.06 -14.44
N LEU A 278 34.08 -2.71 -15.17
CA LEU A 278 33.52 -1.36 -15.20
C LEU A 278 32.35 -1.26 -14.21
N GLU A 279 32.56 -0.54 -13.11
CA GLU A 279 31.49 -0.16 -12.20
C GLU A 279 30.95 1.21 -12.60
N VAL A 280 29.63 1.33 -12.65
CA VAL A 280 28.97 2.59 -12.98
C VAL A 280 27.81 2.86 -12.03
N VAL A 281 27.73 4.09 -11.53
CA VAL A 281 26.62 4.52 -10.70
C VAL A 281 25.40 4.71 -11.61
N ALA A 282 24.38 3.88 -11.41
CA ALA A 282 23.14 3.94 -12.19
C ALA A 282 22.08 4.82 -11.51
N TYR A 283 22.10 4.88 -10.18
CA TYR A 283 21.11 5.61 -9.40
C TYR A 283 21.64 6.02 -8.03
N ARG A 284 20.92 6.95 -7.41
CA ARG A 284 21.17 7.43 -6.05
C ARG A 284 19.96 7.19 -5.18
N THR A 285 20.21 6.99 -3.90
CA THR A 285 19.16 6.90 -2.89
C THR A 285 19.28 8.12 -2.00
N VAL A 286 18.28 8.99 -2.02
CA VAL A 286 18.21 10.19 -1.18
C VAL A 286 17.08 10.06 -0.16
N PRO A 287 17.17 10.68 1.02
CA PRO A 287 16.03 10.77 1.93
C PRO A 287 14.81 11.38 1.22
N ASP A 288 13.62 10.83 1.49
CA ASP A 288 12.39 11.42 0.96
C ASP A 288 11.94 12.58 1.85
N THR A 289 12.46 13.76 1.58
CA THR A 289 12.10 15.00 2.29
C THR A 289 10.99 15.78 1.58
N ALA A 290 10.45 15.27 0.48
CA ALA A 290 9.38 15.95 -0.24
C ALA A 290 8.10 15.90 0.62
N GLN A 291 7.49 17.05 0.87
CA GLN A 291 6.16 17.14 1.52
C GLN A 291 5.02 16.73 0.57
N GLU A 292 5.31 15.98 -0.49
CA GLU A 292 4.32 15.50 -1.45
C GLU A 292 3.67 14.24 -0.91
N GLY A 293 2.66 14.41 -0.06
CA GLY A 293 1.92 13.31 0.52
C GLY A 293 1.18 13.67 1.81
N PRO A 294 0.52 12.69 2.44
CA PRO A 294 -0.10 12.87 3.74
C PRO A 294 0.95 13.20 4.81
N ASP A 295 0.66 14.19 5.66
CA ASP A 295 1.51 14.60 6.78
C ASP A 295 1.47 13.54 7.89
N VAL A 296 2.30 12.51 7.76
CA VAL A 296 2.36 11.39 8.70
C VAL A 296 2.75 11.85 10.10
N TYR A 297 3.59 12.89 10.23
CA TYR A 297 3.94 13.46 11.51
C TYR A 297 2.69 13.99 12.22
N ARG A 298 1.89 14.80 11.53
CA ARG A 298 0.62 15.30 12.06
C ARG A 298 -0.38 14.19 12.35
N MET A 299 -0.46 13.17 11.49
CA MET A 299 -1.38 12.05 11.68
C MET A 299 -1.02 11.17 12.89
N LEU A 300 0.28 10.99 13.17
CA LEU A 300 0.78 10.34 14.37
C LEU A 300 0.49 11.19 15.62
N LEU A 301 0.71 12.51 15.55
CA LEU A 301 0.36 13.45 16.63
C LEU A 301 -1.13 13.41 16.98
N ASP A 302 -1.97 13.42 15.95
CA ASP A 302 -3.44 13.35 16.08
C ASP A 302 -3.93 11.93 16.39
N ARG A 303 -3.01 10.96 16.53
CA ARG A 303 -3.28 9.54 16.87
C ARG A 303 -4.26 8.86 15.93
N THR A 304 -4.17 9.21 14.66
CA THR A 304 -5.02 8.64 13.61
C THR A 304 -4.35 7.51 12.84
N ILE A 305 -3.08 7.22 13.14
CA ILE A 305 -2.34 6.05 12.65
C ILE A 305 -2.47 4.92 13.68
N ASP A 306 -2.93 3.75 13.24
CA ASP A 306 -3.00 2.55 14.10
C ASP A 306 -1.66 1.81 14.14
N ALA A 307 -0.93 1.75 13.02
CA ALA A 307 0.35 1.05 12.94
C ALA A 307 1.35 1.69 11.96
N VAL A 308 2.64 1.48 12.22
CA VAL A 308 3.75 1.77 11.30
C VAL A 308 4.49 0.47 10.99
N THR A 309 4.72 0.22 9.69
CA THR A 309 5.44 -0.97 9.23
C THR A 309 6.87 -0.63 8.83
N PHE A 310 7.83 -1.46 9.22
CA PHE A 310 9.24 -1.38 8.83
C PHE A 310 9.70 -2.69 8.22
N THR A 311 10.13 -2.63 6.95
CA THR A 311 10.58 -3.81 6.21
C THR A 311 12.10 -3.93 6.13
N SER A 312 12.85 -3.02 6.76
CA SER A 312 14.31 -3.04 6.81
C SER A 312 14.87 -2.14 7.91
N ALA A 313 16.08 -2.40 8.37
CA ALA A 313 16.76 -1.53 9.32
C ALA A 313 16.96 -0.09 8.79
N SER A 314 17.19 0.07 7.48
CA SER A 314 17.33 1.41 6.88
C SER A 314 16.02 2.19 6.89
N THR A 315 14.87 1.56 6.66
CA THR A 315 13.57 2.24 6.74
C THR A 315 13.30 2.81 8.13
N VAL A 316 13.76 2.14 9.20
CA VAL A 316 13.65 2.66 10.57
C VAL A 316 14.52 3.90 10.75
N ARG A 317 15.82 3.80 10.44
CA ARG A 317 16.78 4.91 10.59
C ARG A 317 16.35 6.15 9.81
N ASN A 318 15.87 5.95 8.59
CA ASN A 318 15.44 7.05 7.73
C ASN A 318 14.14 7.68 8.23
N PHE A 319 13.17 6.87 8.71
CA PHE A 319 11.95 7.39 9.34
C PHE A 319 12.27 8.28 10.55
N VAL A 320 13.18 7.81 11.41
CA VAL A 320 13.66 8.57 12.57
C VAL A 320 14.38 9.85 12.14
N GLY A 321 15.24 9.77 11.11
CA GLY A 321 15.91 10.95 10.55
C GLY A 321 14.95 11.99 9.94
N LEU A 322 13.82 11.56 9.39
CA LEU A 322 12.79 12.45 8.83
C LEU A 322 11.95 13.14 9.90
N LEU A 323 11.62 12.45 10.99
CA LEU A 323 10.78 13.01 12.07
C LEU A 323 11.56 13.69 13.19
N GLY A 324 12.84 13.34 13.34
CA GLY A 324 13.64 13.65 14.52
C GLY A 324 13.58 12.51 15.55
N GLU A 325 14.70 12.26 16.24
CA GLU A 325 14.85 11.10 17.13
C GLU A 325 13.89 11.10 18.31
N GLU A 326 13.88 12.19 19.08
CA GLU A 326 12.98 12.34 20.23
C GLU A 326 11.51 12.26 19.80
N GLN A 327 11.16 12.92 18.70
CA GLN A 327 9.80 12.96 18.18
C GLN A 327 9.34 11.56 17.73
N ALA A 328 10.19 10.83 17.00
CA ALA A 328 9.86 9.49 16.53
C ALA A 328 9.63 8.52 17.70
N VAL A 329 10.48 8.56 18.72
CA VAL A 329 10.35 7.73 19.92
C VAL A 329 9.02 8.02 20.64
N ASP A 330 8.70 9.29 20.84
CA ASP A 330 7.49 9.67 21.57
C ASP A 330 6.21 9.36 20.79
N LEU A 331 6.19 9.61 19.49
CA LEU A 331 5.05 9.30 18.62
C LEU A 331 4.81 7.78 18.50
N LEU A 332 5.87 6.99 18.37
CA LEU A 332 5.75 5.55 18.21
C LEU A 332 5.51 4.79 19.52
N ARG A 333 5.71 5.43 20.69
CA ARG A 333 5.41 4.81 22.00
C ARG A 333 3.95 4.36 22.13
N LEU A 334 3.02 5.06 21.49
CA LEU A 334 1.58 4.80 21.54
C LEU A 334 1.04 4.20 20.24
N THR A 335 1.91 3.92 19.26
CA THR A 335 1.54 3.41 17.95
C THR A 335 2.05 1.99 17.80
N VAL A 336 1.29 1.10 17.15
CA VAL A 336 1.78 -0.26 16.89
C VAL A 336 2.95 -0.20 15.91
N VAL A 337 4.11 -0.72 16.30
CA VAL A 337 5.28 -0.80 15.42
C VAL A 337 5.46 -2.23 14.96
N ALA A 338 5.37 -2.46 13.65
CA ALA A 338 5.53 -3.79 13.05
C ALA A 338 6.82 -3.87 12.24
N ALA A 339 7.79 -4.63 12.75
CA ALA A 339 9.05 -4.89 12.07
C ALA A 339 9.00 -6.26 11.38
N ILE A 340 9.45 -6.34 10.12
CA ILE A 340 9.39 -7.58 9.33
C ILE A 340 10.23 -8.73 9.90
N GLY A 341 11.24 -8.43 10.73
CA GLY A 341 12.16 -9.43 11.27
C GLY A 341 13.12 -8.86 12.31
N PRO A 342 13.94 -9.73 12.93
CA PRO A 342 14.74 -9.41 14.12
C PRO A 342 15.78 -8.31 13.88
N VAL A 343 16.42 -8.27 12.71
CA VAL A 343 17.41 -7.22 12.38
C VAL A 343 16.75 -5.83 12.31
N THR A 344 15.54 -5.75 11.75
CA THR A 344 14.78 -4.51 11.70
C THR A 344 14.28 -4.09 13.08
N ALA A 345 13.81 -5.05 13.89
CA ALA A 345 13.39 -4.81 15.26
C ALA A 345 14.55 -4.33 16.14
N GLN A 346 15.73 -4.92 15.98
CA GLN A 346 16.95 -4.49 16.67
C GLN A 346 17.34 -3.06 16.29
N ALA A 347 17.28 -2.70 15.01
CA ALA A 347 17.55 -1.33 14.57
C ALA A 347 16.55 -0.31 15.14
N ALA A 348 15.29 -0.69 15.33
CA ALA A 348 14.30 0.13 16.04
C ALA A 348 14.66 0.27 17.52
N GLN A 349 15.04 -0.82 18.18
CA GLN A 349 15.43 -0.83 19.59
C GLN A 349 16.67 0.03 19.85
N GLU A 350 17.67 0.00 18.96
CA GLU A 350 18.88 0.85 19.03
C GLU A 350 18.54 2.35 19.00
N LEU A 351 17.40 2.72 18.42
CA LEU A 351 16.88 4.10 18.35
C LEU A 351 15.77 4.35 19.39
N GLY A 352 15.64 3.50 20.41
CA GLY A 352 14.65 3.68 21.48
C GLY A 352 13.20 3.34 21.10
N ILE A 353 12.96 2.72 19.94
CA ILE A 353 11.63 2.34 19.46
C ILE A 353 11.40 0.84 19.71
N ALA A 354 10.37 0.50 20.47
CA ALA A 354 10.00 -0.88 20.70
C ALA A 354 9.11 -1.41 19.56
N ALA A 355 9.55 -2.47 18.87
CA ALA A 355 8.72 -3.19 17.92
C ALA A 355 7.62 -3.98 18.66
N THR A 356 6.36 -3.64 18.43
CA THR A 356 5.19 -4.34 18.98
C THR A 356 4.98 -5.70 18.32
N ILE A 357 5.28 -5.79 17.02
CA ILE A 357 5.06 -6.97 16.19
C ILE A 357 6.37 -7.32 15.48
N VAL A 358 6.77 -8.58 15.61
CA VAL A 358 7.81 -9.21 14.79
C VAL A 358 7.29 -10.59 14.40
N PRO A 359 7.01 -10.87 13.11
CA PRO A 359 6.47 -12.16 12.69
C PRO A 359 7.53 -13.27 12.80
N GLU A 360 7.08 -14.53 12.96
CA GLU A 360 7.97 -15.70 13.00
C GLU A 360 8.71 -15.91 11.67
N HIS A 361 8.02 -15.66 10.56
CA HIS A 361 8.59 -15.70 9.21
C HIS A 361 8.80 -14.27 8.69
N TYR A 362 9.97 -13.99 8.13
CA TYR A 362 10.38 -12.62 7.77
C TYR A 362 9.94 -12.24 6.35
N THR A 363 8.64 -12.37 6.08
CA THR A 363 8.05 -12.14 4.76
C THR A 363 6.90 -11.15 4.86
N ILE A 364 6.52 -10.54 3.73
CA ILE A 364 5.38 -9.62 3.66
C ILE A 364 4.08 -10.32 4.09
N PRO A 365 3.73 -11.52 3.57
CA PRO A 365 2.53 -12.22 4.02
C PRO A 365 2.49 -12.43 5.54
N ALA A 366 3.60 -12.90 6.13
CA ALA A 366 3.66 -13.14 7.56
C ALA A 366 3.57 -11.85 8.41
N LEU A 367 4.12 -10.73 7.91
CA LEU A 367 3.95 -9.42 8.56
C LEU A 367 2.48 -8.97 8.56
N VAL A 368 1.78 -9.17 7.44
CA VAL A 368 0.35 -8.87 7.30
C VAL A 368 -0.49 -9.76 8.23
N ASP A 369 -0.21 -11.06 8.27
CA ASP A 369 -0.91 -12.00 9.15
C ASP A 369 -0.72 -11.61 10.63
N ALA A 370 0.50 -11.21 11.02
CA ALA A 370 0.78 -10.77 12.38
C ALA A 370 0.03 -9.48 12.74
N LEU A 371 -0.10 -8.52 11.81
CA LEU A 371 -0.94 -7.33 11.99
C LEU A 371 -2.42 -7.71 12.20
N VAL A 372 -2.94 -8.64 11.39
CA VAL A 372 -4.31 -9.15 11.51
C VAL A 372 -4.54 -9.75 12.89
N MET A 373 -3.68 -10.68 13.33
CA MET A 373 -3.81 -11.31 14.63
C MET A 373 -3.79 -10.28 15.77
N HIS A 374 -2.90 -9.29 15.69
CA HIS A 374 -2.78 -8.24 16.70
C HIS A 374 -4.09 -7.44 16.84
N PHE A 375 -4.63 -6.92 15.73
CA PHE A 375 -5.83 -6.09 15.76
C PHE A 375 -7.11 -6.87 16.06
N GLN A 376 -7.20 -8.14 15.66
CA GLN A 376 -8.33 -9.00 16.01
C GLN A 376 -8.34 -9.39 17.49
N ALA A 377 -7.18 -9.74 18.07
CA ALA A 377 -7.07 -10.07 19.50
C ALA A 377 -7.39 -8.88 20.41
N HIS A 378 -7.16 -7.65 19.94
CA HIS A 378 -7.53 -6.44 20.67
C HIS A 378 -9.03 -6.11 20.55
N ALA A 379 -9.63 -6.36 19.39
CA ALA A 379 -11.07 -6.18 19.18
C ALA A 379 -11.92 -7.14 20.04
N GLY A 380 -11.48 -8.40 20.20
CA GLY A 380 -12.15 -9.37 21.09
C GLY A 380 -12.17 -8.92 22.55
N ARG A 381 -11.03 -8.46 23.07
CA ARG A 381 -10.89 -7.98 24.46
C ARG A 381 -11.72 -6.73 24.79
N LEU A 382 -11.98 -5.87 23.80
CA LEU A 382 -12.85 -4.69 23.97
C LEU A 382 -14.34 -5.06 23.96
N ARG A 383 -14.72 -6.15 23.26
CA ARG A 383 -16.10 -6.66 23.24
C ARG A 383 -16.46 -7.41 24.52
N GLU A 384 -15.52 -8.11 25.15
CA GLU A 384 -15.75 -8.81 26.42
C GLU A 384 -15.84 -7.88 27.65
N ARG A 385 -15.39 -6.62 27.52
CA ARG A 385 -15.42 -5.60 28.58
C ARG A 385 -16.65 -4.68 28.54
N ARG A 386 -17.49 -4.81 27.51
CA ARG A 386 -18.78 -4.11 27.37
C ARG A 386 -19.91 -5.10 27.58
#